data_AF-Q2NJ95-F1
#
_entry.id   AF-Q2NJ95-F1
#
_cell.length_a   1.000
_cell.length_b   1.000
_cell.length_c   1.000
_cell.angle_alpha   90.00
_cell.angle_beta   90.00
_cell.angle_gamma   90.00
#
_symmetry.space_group_name_H-M   'P 1'
#
loop_
_entity.id
_entity.type
_entity.pdbx_description
1 polymer ?
#
loop_
_entity_poly.entity_id
_entity_poly.type
_entity_poly.pdbx_seq_one_letter_code
_entity_poly.pdbx_strand_id
1 'polypeptide(L)' 'MQYIPCVVFRNQAENMSMYLHKGSKIYAEGALLIPKYTTNEGKTRTTTKVIIQNVIFLDNKSK' A
#
# COMPACT_ATOMS: atom_id res chain seq x y z
N MET A 1 0.95 11.63 -13.34
CA MET A 1 0.49 11.16 -12.00
C MET A 1 1.14 9.82 -11.74
N GLN A 2 1.77 9.65 -10.59
CA GLN A 2 2.48 8.43 -10.22
C GLN A 2 1.65 7.63 -9.22
N TYR A 3 1.53 6.32 -9.43
CA TYR A 3 0.85 5.41 -8.52
C TYR A 3 1.83 4.33 -8.09
N ILE A 4 1.88 4.07 -6.79
CA ILE A 4 2.76 3.07 -6.19
C ILE A 4 1.86 2.02 -5.53
N PRO A 5 1.97 0.74 -5.89
CA PRO A 5 1.22 -0.31 -5.22
C PRO A 5 1.78 -0.51 -3.81
N CYS A 6 0.89 -0.42 -2.82
CA CYS A 6 1.20 -0.67 -1.42
C CYS A 6 0.50 -1.93 -0.94
N VAL A 7 1.14 -2.66 -0.04
CA VAL A 7 0.62 -3.89 0.55
C VAL A 7 0.73 -3.77 2.07
N VAL A 8 -0.37 -4.03 2.77
CA VAL A 8 -0.45 -4.02 4.24
C VAL A 8 -0.99 -5.38 4.69
N PHE A 9 -0.56 -5.83 5.87
CA PHE A 9 -0.94 -7.13 6.42
C PHE A 9 -1.39 -7.01 7.88
N ARG A 10 -2.01 -8.08 8.39
CA ARG A 10 -2.43 -8.24 9.80
C ARG A 10 -3.47 -7.17 10.20
N ASN A 11 -3.50 -6.85 11.49
CA ASN A 11 -4.44 -5.89 12.09
C ASN A 11 -4.49 -4.53 11.38
N GLN A 12 -3.36 -4.05 10.83
CA GLN A 12 -3.34 -2.79 10.07
C GLN A 12 -4.21 -2.86 8.81
N ALA A 13 -4.26 -4.01 8.15
CA ALA A 13 -5.12 -4.20 6.97
C ALA A 13 -6.62 -4.12 7.33
N GLU A 14 -7.01 -4.70 8.47
CA GLU A 14 -8.39 -4.66 8.97
C GLU A 14 -8.80 -3.23 9.35
N ASN A 15 -7.94 -2.52 10.09
CA ASN A 15 -8.17 -1.11 10.42
C ASN A 15 -8.32 -0.26 9.15
N MET A 16 -7.44 -0.45 8.17
CA MET A 16 -7.51 0.27 6.90
C MET A 16 -8.80 -0.04 6.13
N SER A 17 -9.28 -1.29 6.12
CA SER A 17 -10.55 -1.61 5.43
C SER A 17 -11.77 -1.01 6.12
N MET A 18 -11.73 -0.85 7.45
CA MET A 18 -12.83 -0.27 8.22
C MET A 18 -12.89 1.26 8.10
N TYR A 19 -11.74 1.94 8.09
CA TYR A 19 -11.69 3.41 8.22
C TYR A 19 -11.33 4.15 6.92
N LEU A 20 -10.72 3.49 5.93
CA LEU A 20 -10.36 4.16 4.67
C LEU A 20 -11.46 4.08 3.63
N HIS A 21 -11.62 5.18 2.91
CA HIS A 21 -12.43 5.29 1.72
C HIS A 21 -11.61 5.90 0.58
N LYS A 22 -12.14 5.87 -0.64
CA LYS A 22 -11.47 6.47 -1.79
C LYS A 22 -11.27 7.97 -1.53
N GLY A 23 -10.01 8.41 -1.52
CA GLY A 23 -9.63 9.81 -1.28
C GLY A 23 -9.15 10.11 0.13
N SER A 24 -9.22 9.16 1.07
CA SER A 24 -8.65 9.31 2.41
C SER A 24 -7.14 9.57 2.36
N LYS A 25 -6.68 10.49 3.21
CA LYS A 25 -5.26 10.81 3.36
C LYS A 25 -4.65 9.97 4.46
N ILE A 26 -3.52 9.36 4.17
CA ILE A 26 -2.73 8.58 5.14
C ILE A 26 -1.26 8.92 5.04
N TYR A 27 -0.58 8.81 6.18
CA TYR A 27 0.85 8.59 6.22
C TYR A 27 1.10 7.08 6.26
N ALA A 28 1.98 6.60 5.39
CA ALA A 28 2.35 5.20 5.30
C ALA A 28 3.88 5.08 5.38
N GLU A 29 4.36 4.26 6.32
CA GLU A 29 5.76 3.96 6.52
C GLU A 29 5.98 2.46 6.35
N GLY A 30 7.09 2.10 5.71
CA GLY A 30 7.48 0.72 5.54
C GLY A 30 8.67 0.55 4.61
N ALA A 31 8.78 -0.64 4.01
CA ALA A 31 9.92 -1.02 3.19
C ALA A 31 9.56 -1.08 1.70
N LEU A 32 10.46 -0.55 0.86
CA LEU A 32 10.37 -0.69 -0.59
C LEU A 32 10.81 -2.11 -1.01
N LEU A 33 9.96 -2.80 -1.76
CA LEU A 33 10.21 -4.14 -2.29
C LEU A 33 10.15 -4.11 -3.81
N ILE A 34 11.17 -4.65 -4.47
CA ILE A 34 11.26 -4.69 -5.93
C ILE A 34 11.33 -6.16 -6.39
N PRO A 35 10.24 -6.94 -6.29
CA PRO A 35 10.26 -8.33 -6.74
C PRO A 35 10.34 -8.41 -8.27
N LYS A 36 11.06 -9.44 -8.72
CA LYS A 36 11.06 -9.88 -10.12
C LYS A 36 10.25 -11.17 -10.21
N TYR A 37 9.34 -11.27 -11.17
CA TYR A 37 8.59 -12.48 -11.43
C TYR A 37 8.49 -12.74 -12.94
N THR A 38 8.44 -14.01 -13.31
CA THR A 38 8.29 -14.43 -14.70
C THR A 38 6.82 -14.66 -14.98
N THR A 39 6.28 -14.02 -16.02
CA THR A 39 4.90 -14.27 -16.46
C THR A 39 4.81 -15.61 -17.19
N ASN A 40 3.61 -16.18 -17.32
CA ASN A 40 3.41 -17.43 -18.09
C ASN A 40 3.88 -17.32 -19.56
N GLU A 41 4.00 -16.10 -20.10
CA GLU A 41 4.59 -15.83 -21.43
C GLU A 41 6.12 -15.79 -21.43
N GLY A 42 6.80 -16.15 -20.34
CA GLY A 42 8.26 -16.19 -20.22
C GLY A 42 8.95 -14.82 -20.04
N LYS A 43 8.19 -13.73 -19.87
CA LYS A 43 8.75 -12.38 -19.68
C LYS A 43 9.01 -12.11 -18.20
N THR A 44 10.23 -11.70 -17.84
CA THR A 44 10.54 -11.22 -16.49
C THR A 44 10.02 -9.80 -16.30
N ARG A 45 9.09 -9.60 -15.37
CA ARG A 45 8.60 -8.27 -14.97
C ARG A 45 9.16 -7.91 -13.60
N THR A 46 9.52 -6.64 -13.46
CA THR A 46 9.90 -6.03 -12.19
C THR A 46 8.74 -5.16 -11.75
N THR A 47 8.30 -5.30 -10.50
CA THR A 47 7.28 -4.41 -9.93
C THR A 47 7.85 -3.76 -8.69
N THR A 48 7.62 -2.46 -8.52
CA THR A 48 8.00 -1.75 -7.30
C THR A 48 6.78 -1.70 -6.40
N LYS A 49 6.85 -2.32 -5.22
CA LYS A 49 5.79 -2.34 -4.21
C LYS A 49 6.31 -1.79 -2.89
N VAL A 50 5.44 -1.21 -2.07
CA VAL A 50 5.77 -0.80 -0.70
C VAL A 50 5.04 -1.72 0.28
N ILE A 51 5.79 -2.35 1.18
CA ILE A 51 5.22 -3.12 2.29
C ILE A 51 5.06 -2.20 3.49
N ILE A 52 3.82 -1.88 3.84
CA ILE A 52 3.50 -0.93 4.90
C ILE A 52 3.53 -1.63 6.27
N GLN A 53 4.24 -1.02 7.22
CA GLN A 53 4.34 -1.49 8.60
C GLN A 53 3.56 -0.57 9.56
N ASN A 54 3.64 0.75 9.36
CA ASN A 54 2.92 1.74 10.16
C ASN A 54 2.03 2.61 9.27
N VAL A 55 0.84 2.91 9.77
CA VAL A 55 -0.14 3.78 9.11
C VAL A 55 -0.67 4.79 10.13
N ILE A 56 -0.72 6.05 9.71
CA ILE A 56 -1.38 7.12 10.47
C ILE A 56 -2.45 7.73 9.57
N PHE A 57 -3.69 7.70 10.05
CA PHE A 57 -4.81 8.35 9.38
C PHE A 57 -4.67 9.87 9.52
N LEU A 58 -4.62 10.57 8.39
CA LEU A 58 -4.53 12.04 8.35
C LEU A 58 -5.89 12.67 8.04
N ASP A 59 -6.96 11.88 8.11
CA ASP A 59 -8.30 12.39 7.89
C ASP A 59 -8.68 13.32 9.03
N ASN A 60 -9.09 14.54 8.68
CA ASN A 60 -9.58 15.47 9.68
C ASN A 60 -10.99 15.02 10.03
N LYS A 61 -11.18 14.54 11.26
CA LYS A 61 -12.52 14.57 11.86
C LYS A 61 -12.96 16.04 11.83
N SER A 62 -13.78 16.42 10.86
CA SER A 62 -14.45 17.71 10.89
C SER A 62 -15.23 17.75 12.20
N LYS A 63 -14.86 18.70 13.06
CA LYS A 63 -15.71 19.07 14.17
C LYS A 63 -16.98 19.72 13.64
#